data_AF-A0A0S8ANV3-F1
#
_entry.id   AF-A0A0S8ANV3-F1
#
_cell.length_a   1.000
_cell.length_b   1.000
_cell.length_c   1.000
_cell.angle_alpha   90.00
_cell.angle_beta   90.00
_cell.angle_gamma   90.00
#
_symmetry.space_group_name_H-M   'P 1'
#
loop_
_entity.id
_entity.type
_entity.pdbx_description
1 polymer ?
#
loop_
_entity_poly.entity_id
_entity_poly.type
_entity_poly.pdbx_seq_one_letter_code
_entity_poly.pdbx_strand_id
1 'polypeptide(L)'
;MNNRRNYYRILQVQPDAPLEIIRASYRTLMKELKAHPDVGGEHASAYLINEAYETLSDSDRRAEYDKRLKMRPVESYAHYINKMKSIRPKKTGCRDNQRSYNRIKKNGKLHYSFSWLTSERKADMLDLSPRGVRFLCSEALKEESRVRIKSPILKALVKVVNSRETVLNEKIYYTVGAEFLKVTFKSSKGTFYSASV
;
A
#
# COMPACT_ATOMS: atom_id res chain seq x y z
N MET A 1 24.80 10.14 -8.87
CA MET A 1 23.36 10.24 -8.51
C MET A 1 22.52 9.74 -9.68
N ASN A 2 22.35 8.42 -9.82
CA ASN A 2 21.67 7.87 -10.99
C ASN A 2 20.18 7.72 -10.70
N ASN A 3 19.46 8.78 -11.05
CA ASN A 3 18.01 8.79 -10.99
C ASN A 3 17.49 7.70 -11.94
N ARG A 4 16.60 6.85 -11.42
CA ARG A 4 15.85 5.82 -12.14
C ARG A 4 14.84 6.49 -13.09
N ARG A 5 15.32 7.34 -13.98
CA ARG A 5 14.54 8.14 -14.92
C ARG A 5 14.28 7.32 -16.16
N ASN A 6 13.10 6.72 -16.19
CA ASN A 6 12.49 6.18 -17.40
C ASN A 6 12.36 7.31 -18.45
N TYR A 7 12.62 7.06 -19.74
CA TYR A 7 12.50 8.05 -20.81
C TYR A 7 11.12 8.69 -20.87
N TYR A 8 10.06 7.94 -20.54
CA TYR A 8 8.70 8.49 -20.39
C TYR A 8 8.63 9.59 -19.32
N ARG A 9 9.33 9.41 -18.20
CA ARG A 9 9.40 10.41 -17.12
C ARG A 9 10.26 11.61 -17.50
N ILE A 10 11.31 11.41 -18.31
CA ILE A 10 12.16 12.50 -18.80
C ILE A 10 11.33 13.41 -19.71
N LEU A 11 10.52 12.82 -20.60
CA LEU A 11 9.61 13.56 -21.47
C LEU A 11 8.27 13.90 -20.80
N GLN A 12 8.08 13.63 -19.51
CA GLN A 12 6.84 13.92 -18.78
C GLN A 12 5.55 13.38 -19.45
N VAL A 13 5.65 12.23 -20.12
CA VAL A 13 4.53 11.56 -20.80
C VAL A 13 4.25 10.19 -20.20
N GLN A 14 3.05 9.68 -20.45
CA GLN A 14 2.69 8.32 -20.05
C GLN A 14 3.21 7.27 -21.07
N PRO A 15 3.42 6.01 -20.67
CA PRO A 15 3.87 4.94 -21.57
C PRO A 15 2.93 4.63 -22.73
N ASP A 16 1.65 4.95 -22.62
CA ASP A 16 0.61 4.83 -23.65
C ASP A 16 0.45 6.09 -24.51
N ALA A 17 1.27 7.13 -24.27
CA ALA A 17 1.15 8.39 -25.00
C ALA A 17 1.42 8.20 -26.51
N PRO A 18 0.57 8.79 -27.38
CA PRO A 18 0.78 8.76 -28.82
C PRO A 18 1.95 9.66 -29.22
N LEU A 19 2.50 9.45 -30.42
CA LEU A 19 3.69 10.13 -30.93
C LEU A 19 3.55 11.67 -30.94
N GLU A 20 2.36 12.18 -31.20
CA GLU A 20 2.07 13.61 -31.22
C GLU A 20 2.30 14.26 -29.85
N ILE A 21 1.92 13.57 -28.78
CA ILE A 21 2.09 14.04 -27.40
C ILE A 21 3.57 14.02 -27.01
N ILE A 22 4.32 13.00 -27.47
CA ILE A 22 5.77 12.90 -27.28
C ILE A 22 6.49 14.08 -27.97
N ARG A 23 6.11 14.40 -29.21
CA ARG A 23 6.66 15.53 -29.97
C ARG A 23 6.33 16.88 -29.33
N ALA A 24 5.08 17.04 -28.88
CA ALA A 24 4.65 18.27 -28.21
C ALA A 24 5.43 18.50 -26.92
N SER A 25 5.56 17.47 -26.08
CA SER A 25 6.30 17.56 -24.82
C SER A 25 7.78 17.89 -25.04
N TYR A 26 8.44 17.19 -25.99
CA TYR A 26 9.83 17.48 -26.36
C TYR A 26 10.07 18.95 -26.72
N ARG A 27 9.20 19.52 -27.56
CA ARG A 27 9.30 20.92 -27.97
C ARG A 27 9.13 21.88 -26.80
N THR A 28 8.19 21.62 -25.90
CA THR A 28 7.95 22.44 -24.71
C THR A 28 9.16 22.41 -23.78
N LEU A 29 9.68 21.21 -23.47
CA LEU A 29 10.84 21.05 -22.60
C LEU A 29 12.10 21.72 -23.17
N MET A 30 12.35 21.60 -24.47
CA MET A 30 13.48 22.26 -25.12
C MET A 30 13.32 23.79 -25.18
N LYS A 31 12.08 24.29 -25.26
CA LYS A 31 11.80 25.73 -25.21
C LYS A 31 12.00 26.29 -23.79
N GLU A 32 11.54 25.59 -22.77
CA GLU A 32 11.72 25.94 -21.36
C GLU A 32 13.21 25.99 -20.99
N LEU A 33 13.99 24.99 -21.39
CA LEU A 33 15.45 24.98 -21.18
C LEU A 33 16.18 26.15 -21.84
N LYS A 34 15.70 26.62 -22.99
CA LYS A 34 16.28 27.78 -23.71
C LYS A 34 15.83 29.12 -23.13
N ALA A 35 14.68 29.18 -22.44
CA ALA A 35 14.06 30.42 -21.98
C ALA A 35 14.63 30.95 -20.65
N HIS A 36 15.35 30.13 -19.87
CA HIS A 36 15.89 30.52 -18.58
C HIS A 36 17.43 30.73 -18.63
N PRO A 37 17.94 31.98 -18.68
CA PRO A 37 19.39 32.25 -18.74
C PRO A 37 20.13 31.95 -17.43
N ASP A 38 19.48 32.05 -16.27
CA ASP A 38 20.06 31.73 -14.94
C ASP A 38 20.08 30.23 -14.61
N VAL A 39 19.28 29.45 -15.33
CA VAL A 39 19.23 27.98 -15.23
C VAL A 39 19.81 27.38 -16.50
N GLY A 40 20.86 28.02 -17.04
CA GLY A 40 21.62 27.59 -18.22
C GLY A 40 21.84 26.09 -18.11
N GLY A 41 20.99 25.36 -18.85
CA GLY A 41 20.65 23.99 -18.51
C GLY A 41 21.92 23.19 -18.30
N GLU A 42 22.00 22.41 -17.22
CA GLU A 42 22.98 21.34 -17.16
C GLU A 42 22.98 20.68 -18.55
N HIS A 43 24.09 20.74 -19.30
CA HIS A 43 24.15 20.17 -20.65
C HIS A 43 23.68 18.70 -20.65
N ALA A 44 23.84 18.03 -19.50
CA ALA A 44 23.29 16.72 -19.19
C ALA A 44 21.76 16.62 -19.31
N SER A 45 20.99 17.65 -18.96
CA SER A 45 19.51 17.66 -19.03
C SER A 45 18.99 17.73 -20.46
N ALA A 46 19.58 18.59 -21.32
CA ALA A 46 19.19 18.67 -22.73
C ALA A 46 19.56 17.39 -23.50
N TYR A 47 20.74 16.83 -23.23
CA TYR A 47 21.18 15.56 -23.80
C TYR A 47 20.20 14.42 -23.49
N LEU A 48 19.78 14.29 -22.23
CA LEU A 48 18.84 13.25 -21.81
C LEU A 48 17.45 13.39 -22.44
N ILE A 49 16.97 14.62 -22.65
CA ILE A 49 15.70 14.89 -23.32
C ILE A 49 15.76 14.51 -24.81
N ASN A 50 16.87 14.82 -25.49
CA ASN A 50 17.10 14.40 -26.86
C ASN A 50 17.15 12.87 -26.99
N GLU A 51 17.95 12.20 -26.14
CA GLU A 51 18.08 10.74 -26.13
C GLU A 51 16.72 10.04 -25.87
N ALA A 52 15.93 10.57 -24.94
CA ALA A 52 14.60 10.06 -24.64
C ALA A 52 13.65 10.24 -25.84
N TYR A 53 13.69 11.39 -26.51
CA TYR A 53 12.88 11.66 -27.68
C TYR A 53 13.25 10.77 -28.87
N GLU A 54 14.54 10.63 -29.18
CA GLU A 54 15.02 9.74 -30.26
C GLU A 54 14.59 8.28 -30.04
N THR A 55 14.60 7.82 -28.79
CA THR A 55 14.20 6.45 -28.47
C THR A 55 12.68 6.25 -28.50
N LEU A 56 11.90 7.23 -28.04
CA LEU A 56 10.43 7.10 -27.93
C LEU A 56 9.66 7.55 -29.18
N SER A 57 10.31 8.27 -30.10
CA SER A 57 9.70 8.73 -31.35
C SER A 57 9.70 7.68 -32.46
N ASP A 58 10.61 6.72 -32.41
CA ASP A 58 10.70 5.57 -33.32
C ASP A 58 9.97 4.35 -32.72
N SER A 59 9.08 3.73 -33.49
CA SER A 59 8.23 2.64 -33.01
C SER A 59 9.03 1.40 -32.62
N ASP A 60 10.08 1.07 -33.38
CA ASP A 60 10.87 -0.14 -33.18
C ASP A 60 11.80 0.04 -31.98
N ARG A 61 12.45 1.21 -31.89
CA ARG A 61 13.28 1.58 -30.73
C ARG A 61 12.47 1.68 -29.44
N ARG A 62 11.24 2.21 -29.51
CA ARG A 62 10.33 2.27 -28.37
C ARG A 62 9.92 0.87 -27.93
N ALA A 63 9.58 -0.01 -28.86
CA ALA A 63 9.22 -1.39 -28.55
C ALA A 63 10.39 -2.16 -27.91
N GLU A 64 11.62 -1.98 -28.41
CA GLU A 64 12.82 -2.58 -27.82
C GLU A 64 13.10 -2.00 -26.42
N TYR A 65 12.95 -0.69 -26.25
CA TYR A 65 13.07 -0.03 -24.95
C TYR A 65 12.06 -0.58 -23.93
N ASP A 66 10.80 -0.74 -24.34
CA ASP A 66 9.73 -1.28 -23.50
C ASP A 66 9.97 -2.76 -23.13
N LYS A 67 10.48 -3.56 -24.07
CA LYS A 67 10.91 -4.95 -23.80
C LYS A 67 12.04 -4.96 -22.75
N ARG A 68 13.06 -4.11 -22.91
CA ARG A 68 14.17 -3.98 -21.96
C ARG A 68 13.69 -3.48 -20.60
N LEU A 69 12.69 -2.61 -20.56
CA LEU A 69 12.09 -2.11 -19.32
C LEU A 69 11.36 -3.22 -18.55
N LYS A 70 10.68 -4.14 -19.27
CA LYS A 70 10.01 -5.32 -18.68
C LYS A 70 10.99 -6.42 -18.27
N MET A 71 12.07 -6.59 -19.01
CA MET A 71 13.10 -7.62 -18.78
C MET A 71 14.13 -7.22 -17.73
N ARG A 72 14.20 -5.94 -17.33
CA ARG A 72 14.98 -5.55 -16.16
C ARG A 72 14.42 -6.30 -14.96
N PRO A 73 15.21 -7.18 -14.30
CA PRO A 73 14.86 -7.67 -12.98
C PRO A 73 14.57 -6.44 -12.14
N VAL A 74 13.61 -6.52 -11.22
CA VAL A 74 13.37 -5.44 -10.28
C VAL A 74 14.57 -5.37 -9.32
N GLU A 75 15.73 -4.94 -9.80
CA GLU A 75 16.94 -4.62 -9.02
C GLU A 75 16.60 -3.59 -7.96
N SER A 76 15.54 -2.82 -8.21
CA SER A 76 14.94 -1.92 -7.26
C SER A 76 14.22 -2.60 -6.09
N TYR A 77 13.63 -3.79 -6.20
CA TYR A 77 12.83 -4.33 -5.09
C TYR A 77 13.75 -4.90 -4.00
N ALA A 78 14.72 -5.73 -4.38
CA ALA A 78 15.72 -6.24 -3.44
C ALA A 78 16.59 -5.12 -2.85
N HIS A 79 17.04 -4.15 -3.66
CA HIS A 79 17.78 -2.98 -3.17
C HIS A 79 16.93 -2.06 -2.29
N TYR A 80 15.65 -1.84 -2.62
CA TYR A 80 14.73 -1.04 -1.80
C TYR A 80 14.45 -1.74 -0.47
N ILE A 81 14.21 -3.05 -0.47
CA ILE A 81 14.04 -3.85 0.74
C ILE A 81 15.33 -3.87 1.58
N ASN A 82 16.51 -4.00 0.98
CA ASN A 82 17.79 -3.97 1.71
C ASN A 82 18.14 -2.57 2.24
N LYS A 83 17.89 -1.51 1.47
CA LYS A 83 18.03 -0.12 1.93
C LYS A 83 17.04 0.17 3.07
N MET A 84 15.80 -0.32 2.99
CA MET A 84 14.83 -0.21 4.10
C MET A 84 15.19 -1.07 5.32
N LYS A 85 15.94 -2.17 5.14
CA LYS A 85 16.49 -2.97 6.25
C LYS A 85 17.72 -2.31 6.89
N SER A 86 18.57 -1.63 6.12
CA SER A 86 19.76 -0.92 6.63
C SER A 86 19.45 0.45 7.25
N ILE A 87 18.32 1.07 6.90
CA ILE A 87 17.79 2.29 7.54
C ILE A 87 17.13 1.99 8.90
N ARG A 88 16.89 0.71 9.25
CA ARG A 88 16.49 0.38 10.62
C ARG A 88 17.65 0.75 11.54
N PRO A 89 17.44 1.64 12.54
CA PRO A 89 18.52 2.02 13.42
C PRO A 89 19.04 0.76 14.11
N LYS A 90 20.37 0.56 14.08
CA LYS A 90 21.03 -0.36 15.00
C LYS A 90 20.57 0.04 16.39
N LYS A 91 19.98 -0.89 17.14
CA LYS A 91 19.67 -0.70 18.56
C LYS A 91 21.00 -0.58 19.31
N THR A 92 21.58 0.60 19.30
CA THR A 92 22.45 1.06 20.38
C THR A 92 21.56 1.78 21.37
N GLY A 93 21.70 1.40 22.63
CA GLY A 93 20.83 1.83 23.71
C GLY A 93 20.83 3.34 23.94
N CYS A 94 19.76 3.73 24.63
CA CYS A 94 19.55 4.96 25.39
C CYS A 94 18.94 6.19 24.67
N ARG A 95 17.62 6.29 24.93
CA ARG A 95 16.81 7.45 25.39
C ARG A 95 16.36 8.48 24.35
N ASP A 96 15.05 8.74 24.46
CA ASP A 96 14.28 9.88 23.97
C ASP A 96 13.99 9.99 22.47
N ASN A 97 13.13 9.06 22.04
CA ASN A 97 11.99 9.39 21.18
C ASN A 97 10.91 8.30 21.33
N GLN A 98 10.31 8.24 22.52
CA GLN A 98 9.02 7.58 22.65
C GLN A 98 8.04 8.35 21.76
N ARG A 99 7.60 7.71 20.67
CA ARG A 99 6.40 8.17 19.95
C ARG A 99 5.29 8.38 20.97
N SER A 100 4.68 9.55 20.92
CA SER A 100 3.72 10.05 21.92
C SER A 100 2.47 9.17 22.07
N TYR A 101 2.20 8.26 21.13
CA TYR A 101 1.04 7.36 21.17
C TYR A 101 1.36 5.94 20.73
N ASN A 102 1.02 4.97 21.57
CA ASN A 102 1.02 3.53 21.26
C ASN A 102 -0.05 3.24 20.19
N ARG A 103 0.33 2.64 19.07
CA ARG A 103 -0.64 2.10 18.10
C ARG A 103 -1.29 0.85 18.69
N ILE A 104 -2.62 0.75 18.63
CA ILE A 104 -3.39 -0.42 19.07
C ILE A 104 -2.90 -1.65 18.29
N LYS A 105 -2.57 -2.75 19.01
CA LYS A 105 -2.25 -4.04 18.39
C LYS A 105 -3.49 -4.53 17.64
N LYS A 106 -3.40 -4.63 16.32
CA LYS A 106 -4.52 -4.96 15.41
C LYS A 106 -4.88 -6.45 15.39
N ASN A 107 -4.11 -7.28 16.08
CA ASN A 107 -4.24 -8.74 16.09
C ASN A 107 -4.31 -9.20 17.55
N GLY A 108 -5.18 -10.18 17.85
CA GLY A 108 -5.36 -10.67 19.21
C GLY A 108 -6.58 -11.58 19.34
N LYS A 109 -6.83 -12.08 20.55
CA LYS A 109 -7.98 -12.96 20.80
C LYS A 109 -9.27 -12.15 20.93
N LEU A 110 -10.34 -12.66 20.34
CA LEU A 110 -11.68 -12.15 20.53
C LEU A 110 -12.64 -13.29 20.84
N HIS A 111 -13.75 -12.92 21.45
CA HIS A 111 -14.89 -13.77 21.70
C HIS A 111 -16.06 -13.25 20.88
N TYR A 112 -16.80 -14.15 20.24
CA TYR A 112 -18.00 -13.80 19.52
C TYR A 112 -19.20 -14.62 20.00
N SER A 113 -20.37 -14.01 19.98
CA SER A 113 -21.62 -14.68 20.34
C SER A 113 -22.78 -14.15 19.50
N PHE A 114 -23.77 -15.00 19.30
CA PHE A 114 -25.04 -14.62 18.69
C PHE A 114 -26.02 -14.23 19.80
N SER A 115 -26.95 -13.32 19.52
CA SER A 115 -27.93 -12.89 20.54
C SER A 115 -28.82 -14.04 21.05
N TRP A 116 -29.00 -15.07 20.23
CA TRP A 116 -29.76 -16.28 20.56
C TRP A 116 -28.91 -17.41 21.16
N LEU A 117 -27.60 -17.23 21.31
CA LEU A 117 -26.69 -18.27 21.83
C LEU A 117 -25.99 -17.79 23.11
N THR A 118 -26.19 -18.54 24.21
CA THR A 118 -25.59 -18.24 25.51
C THR A 118 -24.06 -18.44 25.52
N SER A 119 -23.54 -19.29 24.65
CA SER A 119 -22.12 -19.67 24.63
C SER A 119 -21.26 -18.71 23.81
N GLU A 120 -20.20 -18.19 24.44
CA GLU A 120 -19.17 -17.39 23.76
C GLU A 120 -18.17 -18.29 23.04
N ARG A 121 -17.93 -17.99 21.77
CA ARG A 121 -16.99 -18.72 20.91
C ARG A 121 -15.68 -17.95 20.79
N LYS A 122 -14.55 -18.66 20.79
CA LYS A 122 -13.22 -18.06 20.66
C LYS A 122 -12.87 -17.87 19.18
N ALA A 123 -12.20 -16.78 18.86
CA ALA A 123 -11.67 -16.49 17.54
C ALA A 123 -10.41 -15.63 17.63
N ASP A 124 -9.61 -15.66 16.57
CA ASP A 124 -8.40 -14.86 16.47
C ASP A 124 -8.65 -13.69 15.51
N MET A 125 -8.55 -12.47 16.03
CA MET A 125 -8.63 -11.24 15.25
C MET A 125 -7.38 -11.11 14.37
N LEU A 126 -7.61 -11.02 13.06
CA LEU A 126 -6.56 -10.90 12.05
C LEU A 126 -6.23 -9.44 11.77
N ASP A 127 -7.24 -8.58 11.69
CA ASP A 127 -7.08 -7.14 11.51
C ASP A 127 -8.31 -6.34 11.96
N LEU A 128 -8.09 -5.05 12.14
CA LEU A 128 -9.07 -4.07 12.59
C LEU A 128 -8.95 -2.79 11.74
N SER A 129 -10.07 -2.29 11.26
CA SER A 129 -10.21 -1.05 10.46
C SER A 129 -11.34 -0.17 11.01
N PRO A 130 -11.51 1.09 10.54
CA PRO A 130 -12.67 1.90 10.91
C PRO A 130 -14.01 1.29 10.50
N ARG A 131 -14.06 0.56 9.38
CA ARG A 131 -15.29 -0.05 8.86
C ARG A 131 -15.65 -1.36 9.54
N GLY A 132 -14.67 -2.11 10.01
CA GLY A 132 -14.91 -3.49 10.43
C GLY A 132 -13.69 -4.21 10.97
N VAL A 133 -13.87 -5.51 11.16
CA VAL A 133 -12.88 -6.43 11.73
C VAL A 133 -12.87 -7.72 10.89
N ARG A 134 -11.69 -8.32 10.76
CA ARG A 134 -11.54 -9.66 10.22
C ARG A 134 -11.06 -10.60 11.32
N PHE A 135 -11.64 -11.78 11.41
CA PHE A 135 -11.24 -12.78 12.39
C PHE A 135 -11.32 -14.20 11.82
N LEU A 136 -10.55 -15.09 12.44
CA LEU A 136 -10.50 -16.51 12.15
C LEU A 136 -11.32 -17.27 13.20
N CYS A 137 -12.28 -18.07 12.77
CA CYS A 137 -13.06 -18.94 13.65
C CYS A 137 -13.15 -20.37 13.10
N SER A 138 -13.49 -21.33 13.94
CA SER A 138 -13.62 -22.74 13.56
C SER A 138 -14.98 -23.10 12.93
N GLU A 139 -15.88 -22.13 12.79
CA GLU A 139 -17.24 -22.36 12.29
C GLU A 139 -17.63 -21.35 11.23
N ALA A 140 -18.43 -21.80 10.27
CA ALA A 140 -18.99 -20.94 9.24
C ALA A 140 -20.02 -19.99 9.85
N LEU A 141 -19.88 -18.69 9.55
CA LEU A 141 -20.89 -17.70 9.91
C LEU A 141 -21.66 -17.28 8.66
N LYS A 142 -22.99 -17.30 8.73
CA LYS A 142 -23.86 -16.90 7.62
C LYS A 142 -23.69 -15.41 7.33
N GLU A 143 -23.65 -15.05 6.05
CA GLU A 143 -23.70 -13.64 5.63
C GLU A 143 -24.95 -12.96 6.18
N GLU A 144 -24.86 -11.64 6.41
CA GLU A 144 -25.91 -10.81 7.04
C GLU A 144 -26.18 -11.11 8.51
N SER A 145 -25.62 -12.18 9.08
CA SER A 145 -25.83 -12.51 10.49
C SER A 145 -25.22 -11.45 11.41
N ARG A 146 -25.92 -11.16 12.50
CA ARG A 146 -25.48 -10.18 13.51
C ARG A 146 -24.77 -10.88 14.64
N VAL A 147 -23.54 -10.47 14.91
CA VAL A 147 -22.66 -11.10 15.88
C VAL A 147 -22.16 -10.06 16.88
N ARG A 148 -22.16 -10.42 18.15
CA ARG A 148 -21.55 -9.61 19.20
C ARG A 148 -20.10 -10.01 19.37
N ILE A 149 -19.18 -9.06 19.30
CA ILE A 149 -17.76 -9.27 19.50
C ILE A 149 -17.34 -8.63 20.82
N LYS A 150 -16.57 -9.38 21.63
CA LYS A 150 -15.92 -8.91 22.84
C LYS A 150 -14.43 -9.22 22.74
N SER A 151 -13.59 -8.21 22.96
CA SER A 151 -12.15 -8.40 23.11
C SER A 151 -11.61 -7.54 24.27
N PRO A 152 -10.32 -7.70 24.61
CA PRO A 152 -9.65 -6.81 25.55
C PRO A 152 -9.64 -5.35 25.08
N ILE A 153 -9.64 -5.11 23.76
CA ILE A 153 -9.51 -3.76 23.18
C ILE A 153 -10.83 -3.15 22.73
N LEU A 154 -11.85 -3.95 22.42
CA LEU A 154 -13.13 -3.46 21.90
C LEU A 154 -14.33 -4.32 22.29
N LYS A 155 -15.51 -3.72 22.20
CA LYS A 155 -16.82 -4.39 22.20
C LYS A 155 -17.56 -3.90 20.95
N ALA A 156 -18.13 -4.81 20.18
CA ALA A 156 -18.85 -4.43 18.97
C ALA A 156 -20.09 -5.29 18.71
N LEU A 157 -21.06 -4.71 18.01
CA LEU A 157 -22.08 -5.43 17.26
C LEU A 157 -21.66 -5.33 15.79
N VAL A 158 -21.53 -6.48 15.14
CA VAL A 158 -21.09 -6.57 13.75
C VAL A 158 -22.10 -7.30 12.90
N LYS A 159 -22.05 -7.02 11.60
CA LYS A 159 -22.73 -7.75 10.55
C LYS A 159 -21.70 -8.56 9.77
N VAL A 160 -21.93 -9.85 9.60
CA VAL A 160 -21.07 -10.69 8.75
C VAL A 160 -21.27 -10.28 7.29
N VAL A 161 -20.19 -9.91 6.62
CA VAL A 161 -20.17 -9.52 5.20
C VAL A 161 -19.77 -10.70 4.33
N ASN A 162 -18.76 -11.45 4.76
CA ASN A 162 -18.33 -12.65 4.08
C ASN A 162 -17.72 -13.66 5.07
N SER A 163 -17.77 -14.93 4.70
CA SER A 163 -17.14 -16.02 5.41
C SER A 163 -16.47 -16.93 4.38
N ARG A 164 -15.14 -17.03 4.42
CA ARG A 164 -14.36 -17.85 3.50
C ARG A 164 -13.72 -19.00 4.24
N GLU A 165 -13.90 -20.20 3.72
CA GLU A 165 -13.22 -21.39 4.24
C GLU A 165 -11.70 -21.30 3.99
N THR A 166 -10.93 -21.83 4.92
CA THR A 166 -9.48 -21.89 4.87
C THR A 166 -9.02 -23.16 5.57
N VAL A 167 -8.32 -24.03 4.84
CA VAL A 167 -7.75 -25.25 5.40
C VAL A 167 -6.38 -24.91 5.99
N LEU A 168 -6.22 -25.12 7.30
CA LEU A 168 -4.96 -24.89 8.00
C LEU A 168 -4.65 -26.12 8.85
N ASN A 169 -3.51 -26.78 8.59
CA ASN A 169 -3.05 -27.96 9.34
C ASN A 169 -4.13 -29.05 9.42
N GLU A 170 -4.73 -29.40 8.27
CA GLU A 170 -5.80 -30.41 8.16
C GLU A 170 -7.11 -30.08 8.91
N LYS A 171 -7.24 -28.85 9.44
CA LYS A 171 -8.44 -28.37 10.10
C LYS A 171 -9.07 -27.25 9.30
N ILE A 172 -10.40 -27.26 9.26
CA ILE A 172 -11.18 -26.23 8.58
C ILE A 172 -11.35 -25.04 9.52
N TYR A 173 -10.95 -23.87 9.04
CA TYR A 173 -11.22 -22.58 9.65
C TYR A 173 -11.95 -21.68 8.66
N TYR A 174 -12.54 -20.61 9.18
CA TYR A 174 -13.25 -19.62 8.41
C TYR A 174 -12.69 -18.25 8.69
N THR A 175 -12.24 -17.58 7.63
CA THR A 175 -11.90 -16.16 7.64
C THR A 175 -13.19 -15.37 7.45
N VAL A 176 -13.63 -14.69 8.51
CA VAL A 176 -14.85 -13.90 8.50
C VAL A 176 -14.51 -12.42 8.42
N GLY A 177 -15.06 -11.73 7.42
CA GLY A 177 -15.09 -10.28 7.36
C GLY A 177 -16.41 -9.76 7.94
N ALA A 178 -16.32 -8.85 8.90
CA ALA A 178 -17.47 -8.31 9.58
C ALA A 178 -17.44 -6.77 9.63
N GLU A 179 -18.54 -6.12 9.28
CA GLU A 179 -18.72 -4.67 9.31
C GLU A 179 -19.29 -4.22 10.65
N PHE A 180 -18.79 -3.11 11.19
CA PHE A 180 -19.27 -2.56 12.45
C PHE A 180 -20.64 -1.92 12.28
N LEU A 181 -21.64 -2.45 13.00
CA LEU A 181 -22.90 -1.74 13.23
C LEU A 181 -22.78 -0.80 14.42
N LYS A 182 -22.06 -1.24 15.47
CA LYS A 182 -21.73 -0.43 16.65
C LYS A 182 -20.41 -0.91 17.23
N VAL A 183 -19.50 0.00 17.56
CA VAL A 183 -18.20 -0.34 18.17
C VAL A 183 -17.88 0.59 19.34
N THR A 184 -17.27 0.04 20.38
CA THR A 184 -16.77 0.77 21.54
C THR A 184 -15.39 0.24 21.89
N PHE A 185 -14.39 1.12 21.88
CA PHE A 185 -13.02 0.77 22.25
C PHE A 185 -12.80 0.98 23.74
N LYS A 186 -12.16 0.03 24.41
CA LYS A 186 -11.86 0.09 25.86
C LYS A 186 -10.63 0.93 26.19
N SER A 187 -9.77 1.20 25.21
CA SER A 187 -8.59 2.07 25.35
C SER A 187 -8.63 3.16 24.28
N SER A 188 -8.62 4.41 24.71
CA SER A 188 -8.54 5.61 23.85
C SER A 188 -7.11 5.97 23.45
N LYS A 189 -6.10 5.17 23.83
CA LYS A 189 -4.71 5.41 23.41
C LYS A 189 -4.50 4.87 22.00
N GLY A 190 -4.75 5.74 21.02
CA GLY A 190 -4.54 5.49 19.59
C GLY A 190 -5.60 6.21 18.75
N THR A 191 -5.18 7.19 17.95
CA THR A 191 -6.04 7.98 17.07
C THR A 191 -6.45 7.14 15.84
N PHE A 192 -7.76 6.94 15.61
CA PHE A 192 -8.32 6.43 14.34
C PHE A 192 -8.37 7.54 13.28
N TYR A 193 -7.26 8.24 13.04
CA TYR A 193 -7.21 9.25 11.98
C TYR A 193 -6.07 8.90 11.03
N SER A 194 -6.42 8.41 9.85
CA SER A 194 -5.73 8.85 8.65
C SER A 194 -6.58 9.98 8.08
N ALA A 195 -6.11 11.22 8.22
CA ALA A 195 -6.61 12.29 7.38
C ALA A 195 -6.27 11.91 5.93
N SER A 196 -7.27 11.99 5.06
CA SER A 196 -7.06 12.12 3.62
C SER A 196 -7.94 13.28 3.20
N VAL A 197 -7.25 14.27 2.61
CA VAL A 197 -7.76 15.51 2.04
C VAL A 197 -8.76 15.19 0.94
#